data_AF-A0A928RNL3-F1
#
_entry.id   AF-A0A928RNL3-F1
#
_cell.length_a   1.000
_cell.length_b   1.000
_cell.length_c   1.000
_cell.angle_alpha   90.00
_cell.angle_beta   90.00
_cell.angle_gamma   90.00
#
_symmetry.space_group_name_H-M   'P 1'
#
loop_
_entity.id
_entity.type
_entity.pdbx_description
1 polymer ?
#
loop_
_entity_poly.entity_id
_entity_poly.type
_entity_poly.pdbx_seq_one_letter_code
_entity_poly.pdbx_strand_id
1 'polypeptide(L)'
;MKKELIGLLCSFAIVVVMLMSVAVFASTDTRIFVESATQLISAIQSAKESDNIVLTENIDIDTAIEITSTVIINLNGKTLTALNDTEGNGIFWVKEGGNLTINGNGTINSASQANDYSMAIWATNGGIVTINGGTFTNLDAKAFEDNGTTPNNNELIYASRGGQIIINDGTFIGNYNNTKYGTRYTLNQKDEDLKTEEIEKGTILVKGGKYYGYNPAESLSENPQANFLADGYISTLEGDYYIVTKLA
;
A
#
# COMPACT_ATOMS: atom_id res chain seq x y z
N MET A 1 20.30 -58.25 -8.36
CA MET A 1 19.00 -57.55 -8.35
C MET A 1 19.04 -56.58 -7.16
N LYS A 2 19.35 -55.30 -7.40
CA LYS A 2 18.37 -54.20 -7.43
C LYS A 2 17.56 -54.11 -6.12
N LYS A 3 17.91 -53.19 -5.21
CA LYS A 3 17.33 -51.84 -5.14
C LYS A 3 17.93 -51.05 -3.98
N GLU A 4 18.32 -49.83 -4.31
CA GLU A 4 18.67 -48.72 -3.43
C GLU A 4 17.44 -48.30 -2.61
N LEU A 5 17.66 -47.84 -1.37
CA LEU A 5 16.77 -46.89 -0.73
C LEU A 5 17.61 -45.91 0.09
N ILE A 6 18.00 -44.82 -0.57
CA ILE A 6 18.47 -43.59 0.06
C ILE A 6 17.22 -42.94 0.67
N GLY A 7 17.15 -42.91 1.99
CA GLY A 7 16.03 -42.35 2.74
C GLY A 7 16.48 -41.20 3.64
N LEU A 8 16.25 -39.99 3.15
CA LEU A 8 15.84 -38.79 3.90
C LEU A 8 16.77 -38.27 5.03
N LEU A 9 17.78 -37.52 4.63
CA LEU A 9 18.35 -36.42 5.42
C LEU A 9 17.59 -35.14 5.04
N CYS A 10 16.72 -34.62 5.91
CA CYS A 10 16.21 -33.25 5.80
C CYS A 10 15.66 -32.75 7.13
N SER A 11 15.91 -31.47 7.39
CA SER A 11 15.35 -30.64 8.47
C SER A 11 16.07 -30.64 9.83
N PHE A 12 17.33 -30.20 9.82
CA PHE A 12 17.86 -29.35 10.90
C PHE A 12 18.29 -28.01 10.28
N ALA A 13 17.31 -27.17 9.95
CA ALA A 13 17.52 -25.80 9.51
C ALA A 13 17.14 -24.85 10.67
N ILE A 14 18.11 -24.64 11.54
CA ILE A 14 18.51 -23.32 12.05
C ILE A 14 17.32 -22.39 12.39
N VAL A 15 16.79 -22.55 13.59
CA VAL A 15 16.14 -21.45 14.32
C VAL A 15 17.26 -20.54 14.82
N VAL A 16 17.78 -19.66 13.95
CA VAL A 16 18.51 -18.47 14.41
C VAL A 16 17.44 -17.50 14.88
N VAL A 17 17.12 -17.59 16.17
CA VAL A 17 16.52 -16.47 16.89
C VAL A 17 17.58 -15.36 16.85
N MET A 18 17.45 -14.43 15.90
CA MET A 18 18.11 -13.14 15.98
C MET A 18 17.55 -12.44 17.21
N LEU A 19 18.23 -12.63 18.35
CA LEU A 19 18.28 -11.64 19.42
C LEU A 19 18.91 -10.37 18.81
N MET A 20 18.11 -9.60 18.08
CA MET A 20 18.45 -8.21 17.82
C MET A 20 18.42 -7.54 19.19
N SER A 21 19.61 -7.31 19.73
CA SER A 21 19.83 -6.39 20.82
C SER A 21 19.04 -5.13 20.56
N VAL A 22 18.06 -4.82 21.41
CA VAL A 22 17.39 -3.52 21.43
C VAL A 22 18.44 -2.51 21.90
N ALA A 23 19.23 -2.00 20.96
CA ALA A 23 19.92 -0.75 21.16
C ALA A 23 18.83 0.33 21.16
N VAL A 24 18.42 0.75 22.35
CA VAL A 24 17.66 1.99 22.54
C VAL A 24 18.61 3.13 22.19
N PHE A 25 18.80 3.38 20.89
CA PHE A 25 19.23 4.69 20.44
C PHE A 25 18.06 5.62 20.77
N ALA A 26 18.33 6.63 21.60
CA ALA A 26 17.45 7.77 21.70
C ALA A 26 17.36 8.36 20.28
N SER A 27 16.35 7.94 19.53
CA SER A 27 15.97 8.57 18.28
C SER A 27 15.67 10.02 18.63
N THR A 28 16.56 10.92 18.24
CA THR A 28 16.19 12.32 18.10
C THR A 28 15.10 12.31 17.03
N ASP A 29 13.84 12.47 17.42
CA ASP A 29 12.69 12.64 16.52
C ASP A 29 12.92 13.91 15.69
N THR A 30 13.77 13.80 14.68
CA THR A 30 14.13 14.87 13.77
C THR A 30 12.94 15.07 12.86
N ARG A 31 12.23 16.18 13.05
CA ARG A 31 11.09 16.54 12.22
C ARG A 31 11.55 17.42 11.07
N ILE A 32 11.22 16.99 9.86
CA ILE A 32 11.47 17.75 8.63
C ILE A 32 10.12 18.27 8.17
N PHE A 33 9.89 19.58 8.32
CA PHE A 33 8.63 20.20 7.91
C PHE A 33 8.68 20.55 6.43
N VAL A 34 7.61 20.20 5.70
CA VAL A 34 7.51 20.44 4.26
C VAL A 34 6.14 21.04 3.92
N GLU A 35 6.14 22.04 3.04
CA GLU A 35 4.95 22.80 2.61
C GLU A 35 4.76 22.79 1.08
N SER A 36 5.62 22.08 0.35
CA SER A 36 5.57 21.99 -1.13
C SER A 36 6.09 20.65 -1.64
N ALA A 37 5.70 20.29 -2.87
CA ALA A 37 6.16 19.05 -3.52
C ALA A 37 7.69 18.97 -3.62
N THR A 38 8.35 20.07 -3.99
CA THR A 38 9.81 20.12 -4.08
C THR A 38 10.49 19.83 -2.74
N GLN A 39 9.97 20.40 -1.65
CA GLN A 39 10.50 20.13 -0.31
C GLN A 39 10.22 18.70 0.14
N LEU A 40 9.01 18.17 -0.13
CA LEU A 40 8.66 16.79 0.17
C LEU A 40 9.61 15.81 -0.53
N ILE A 41 9.81 15.97 -1.84
CA ILE A 41 10.72 15.12 -2.63
C ILE A 41 12.16 15.24 -2.12
N SER A 42 12.62 16.45 -1.84
CA SER A 42 13.99 16.67 -1.32
C SER A 42 14.18 16.06 0.06
N ALA A 43 13.17 16.16 0.94
CA ALA A 43 13.18 15.55 2.26
C ALA A 43 13.23 14.03 2.15
N ILE A 44 12.44 13.43 1.27
CA ILE A 44 12.43 11.99 1.01
C ILE A 44 13.79 11.49 0.52
N GLN A 45 14.40 12.20 -0.43
CA GLN A 45 15.72 11.82 -0.99
C GLN A 45 16.87 11.94 0.01
N SER A 46 16.73 12.79 1.03
CA SER A 46 17.77 13.05 2.04
C SER A 46 17.46 12.46 3.41
N ALA A 47 16.28 11.84 3.58
CA ALA A 47 15.81 11.30 4.84
C ALA A 47 16.74 10.19 5.36
N LYS A 48 17.03 10.26 6.66
CA LYS A 48 17.62 9.16 7.42
C LYS A 48 16.49 8.30 7.97
N GLU A 49 16.79 7.05 8.32
CA GLU A 49 15.79 6.05 8.72
C GLU A 49 14.85 6.49 9.87
N SER A 50 15.27 7.43 10.72
CA SER A 50 14.48 7.95 11.85
C SER A 50 13.92 9.37 11.63
N ASP A 51 14.14 9.97 10.47
CA ASP A 51 13.61 11.30 10.16
C ASP A 51 12.10 11.22 9.92
N ASN A 52 11.36 12.16 10.48
CA ASN A 52 9.91 12.23 10.40
C ASN A 52 9.50 13.42 9.55
N ILE A 53 9.10 13.16 8.30
CA ILE A 53 8.68 14.20 7.36
C ILE A 53 7.24 14.60 7.69
N VAL A 54 7.02 15.85 8.08
CA VAL A 54 5.72 16.34 8.55
C VAL A 54 5.17 17.35 7.54
N LEU A 55 3.98 17.08 7.01
CA LEU A 55 3.30 18.04 6.14
C LEU A 55 2.80 19.23 6.96
N THR A 56 3.12 20.45 6.54
CA THR A 56 2.60 21.68 7.15
C THR A 56 1.54 22.35 6.31
N GLU A 57 1.51 22.05 5.01
CA GLU A 57 0.50 22.52 4.07
C GLU A 57 -0.07 21.37 3.23
N ASN A 58 -1.19 21.64 2.57
CA ASN A 58 -1.65 20.75 1.50
C ASN A 58 -0.66 20.85 0.34
N ILE A 59 -0.31 19.71 -0.24
CA ILE A 59 0.69 19.62 -1.29
C ILE A 59 0.07 18.93 -2.50
N ASP A 60 0.18 19.60 -3.62
CA ASP A 60 -0.16 19.06 -4.92
C ASP A 60 1.10 18.50 -5.58
N ILE A 61 1.00 17.32 -6.17
CA ILE A 61 2.10 16.66 -6.90
C ILE A 61 1.70 16.40 -8.35
N ASP A 62 2.70 16.51 -9.23
CA ASP A 62 2.52 16.33 -10.68
C ASP A 62 3.09 15.01 -11.19
N THR A 63 3.92 14.33 -10.39
CA THR A 63 4.58 13.07 -10.75
C THR A 63 4.62 12.15 -9.55
N ALA A 64 4.71 10.84 -9.80
CA ALA A 64 4.93 9.85 -8.75
C ALA A 64 6.17 10.17 -7.91
N ILE A 65 6.11 9.87 -6.62
CA ILE A 65 7.24 9.95 -5.70
C ILE A 65 7.81 8.55 -5.53
N GLU A 66 8.99 8.32 -6.11
CA GLU A 66 9.72 7.06 -5.96
C GLU A 66 10.36 6.94 -4.57
N ILE A 67 10.15 5.80 -3.90
CA ILE A 67 10.71 5.48 -2.59
C ILE A 67 11.60 4.23 -2.72
N THR A 68 12.89 4.40 -2.49
CA THR A 68 13.93 3.34 -2.54
C THR A 68 14.77 3.28 -1.26
N SER A 69 14.34 3.98 -0.21
CA SER A 69 14.94 4.02 1.12
C SER A 69 13.86 3.97 2.21
N THR A 70 14.27 3.90 3.48
CA THR A 70 13.37 4.01 4.63
C THR A 70 12.92 5.45 4.83
N VAL A 71 11.61 5.68 4.79
CA VAL A 71 10.98 7.01 4.87
C VAL A 71 9.78 6.96 5.81
N ILE A 72 9.66 7.96 6.68
CA ILE A 72 8.49 8.15 7.54
C ILE A 72 7.83 9.48 7.20
N ILE A 73 6.54 9.42 6.85
CA ILE A 73 5.71 10.60 6.54
C ILE A 73 4.57 10.69 7.56
N ASN A 74 4.39 11.87 8.13
CA ASN A 74 3.23 12.24 8.92
C ASN A 74 2.37 13.25 8.13
N LEU A 75 1.16 12.82 7.77
CA LEU A 75 0.21 13.64 7.01
C LEU A 75 -0.27 14.86 7.79
N ASN A 76 -0.26 14.83 9.13
CA ASN A 76 -0.50 15.99 10.00
C ASN A 76 -1.76 16.82 9.67
N GLY A 77 -2.83 16.13 9.29
CA GLY A 77 -4.12 16.69 8.90
C GLY A 77 -4.16 17.31 7.51
N LYS A 78 -3.09 17.18 6.72
CA LYS A 78 -2.94 17.78 5.39
C LYS A 78 -3.26 16.79 4.28
N THR A 79 -3.48 17.34 3.10
CA THR A 79 -3.80 16.59 1.88
C THR A 79 -2.61 16.56 0.94
N LEU A 80 -2.30 15.37 0.42
CA LEU A 80 -1.50 15.17 -0.78
C LEU A 80 -2.43 14.88 -1.95
N THR A 81 -2.37 15.66 -3.02
CA THR A 81 -3.22 15.51 -4.21
C THR A 81 -2.36 15.24 -5.45
N ALA A 82 -2.69 14.22 -6.24
CA ALA A 82 -2.16 14.11 -7.60
C ALA A 82 -2.96 15.01 -8.54
N LEU A 83 -2.31 15.99 -9.18
CA LEU A 83 -2.96 16.86 -10.17
C LEU A 83 -2.91 16.31 -11.59
N ASN A 84 -1.92 15.46 -11.88
CA ASN A 84 -1.60 14.96 -13.21
C ASN A 84 -1.35 13.45 -13.19
N ASP A 85 -1.13 12.87 -14.37
CA ASP A 85 -0.86 11.44 -14.50
C ASP A 85 0.46 11.07 -13.84
N THR A 86 0.38 10.11 -12.92
CA THR A 86 1.56 9.55 -12.26
C THR A 86 2.20 8.46 -13.12
N GLU A 87 1.84 8.40 -14.40
CA GLU A 87 2.22 7.38 -15.38
C GLU A 87 1.89 5.97 -14.87
N GLY A 88 0.79 5.85 -14.13
CA GLY A 88 0.39 4.61 -13.49
C GLY A 88 1.26 4.13 -12.34
N ASN A 89 2.15 4.97 -11.81
CA ASN A 89 3.03 4.59 -10.70
C ASN A 89 2.44 4.87 -9.30
N GLY A 90 1.32 5.60 -9.25
CA GLY A 90 0.68 6.07 -8.03
C GLY A 90 1.38 7.28 -7.41
N ILE A 91 0.76 7.87 -6.37
CA ILE A 91 1.37 8.99 -5.62
C ILE A 91 2.71 8.56 -5.01
N PHE A 92 2.73 7.41 -4.33
CA PHE A 92 3.96 6.79 -3.86
C PHE A 92 4.23 5.49 -4.60
N TRP A 93 5.37 5.44 -5.27
CA TRP A 93 5.89 4.25 -5.95
C TRP A 93 7.03 3.65 -5.12
N VAL A 94 6.72 2.63 -4.33
CA VAL A 94 7.64 2.05 -3.36
C VAL A 94 8.24 0.78 -3.94
N LYS A 95 9.55 0.75 -4.10
CA LYS A 95 10.28 -0.27 -4.86
C LYS A 95 11.31 -0.98 -3.99
N GLU A 96 12.17 -1.78 -4.61
CA GLU A 96 13.32 -2.42 -3.97
C GLU A 96 14.10 -1.44 -3.09
N GLY A 97 14.35 -1.81 -1.83
CA GLY A 97 15.01 -0.95 -0.82
C GLY A 97 14.09 0.08 -0.15
N GLY A 98 12.92 0.35 -0.73
CA GLY A 98 11.92 1.28 -0.20
C GLY A 98 11.16 0.70 1.00
N ASN A 99 11.10 1.48 2.07
CA ASN A 99 10.28 1.19 3.24
C ASN A 99 9.55 2.46 3.70
N LEU A 100 8.31 2.62 3.26
CA LEU A 100 7.49 3.79 3.54
C LEU A 100 6.58 3.53 4.74
N THR A 101 6.65 4.38 5.76
CA THR A 101 5.66 4.43 6.84
C THR A 101 4.84 5.71 6.75
N ILE A 102 3.52 5.57 6.67
CA ILE A 102 2.55 6.68 6.65
C ILE A 102 1.83 6.75 7.99
N ASN A 103 1.86 7.92 8.61
CA ASN A 103 1.28 8.22 9.92
C ASN A 103 0.36 9.44 9.86
N GLY A 104 -0.43 9.59 10.93
CA GLY A 104 -1.22 10.80 11.20
C GLY A 104 -2.53 10.86 10.42
N ASN A 105 -3.40 11.75 10.87
CA ASN A 105 -4.61 12.10 10.12
C ASN A 105 -4.22 12.89 8.87
N GLY A 106 -5.08 12.94 7.85
CA GLY A 106 -4.83 13.63 6.59
C GLY A 106 -5.37 12.83 5.42
N THR A 107 -5.13 13.30 4.20
CA THR A 107 -5.70 12.68 3.00
C THR A 107 -4.63 12.49 1.93
N ILE A 108 -4.61 11.33 1.28
CA ILE A 108 -3.91 11.07 0.03
C ILE A 108 -4.98 10.88 -1.04
N ASN A 109 -5.11 11.87 -1.92
CA ASN A 109 -6.08 11.91 -2.99
C ASN A 109 -5.39 11.70 -4.34
N SER A 110 -5.50 10.47 -4.87
CA SER A 110 -4.95 10.12 -6.18
C SER A 110 -5.93 10.30 -7.32
N ALA A 111 -7.10 10.89 -7.06
CA ALA A 111 -8.05 11.20 -8.10
C ALA A 111 -7.52 12.31 -9.00
N SER A 112 -7.25 11.96 -10.26
CA SER A 112 -7.04 12.96 -11.31
C SER A 112 -7.86 12.59 -12.54
N GLN A 113 -8.54 13.61 -13.07
CA GLN A 113 -9.33 13.51 -14.30
C GLN A 113 -8.43 13.41 -15.55
N ALA A 114 -7.14 13.73 -15.41
CA ALA A 114 -6.14 13.58 -16.46
C ALA A 114 -5.57 12.15 -16.52
N ASN A 115 -5.87 11.29 -15.54
CA ASN A 115 -5.20 10.00 -15.38
C ASN A 115 -6.06 8.86 -15.91
N ASP A 116 -5.43 7.98 -16.67
CA ASP A 116 -5.99 6.63 -16.90
C ASP A 116 -5.75 5.71 -15.68
N TYR A 117 -4.86 6.12 -14.76
CA TYR A 117 -4.37 5.37 -13.59
C TYR A 117 -4.42 6.24 -12.32
N SER A 118 -5.28 5.91 -11.35
CA SER A 118 -5.49 6.75 -10.14
C SER A 118 -5.10 6.05 -8.83
N MET A 119 -3.86 5.58 -8.76
CA MET A 119 -3.28 4.91 -7.58
C MET A 119 -2.74 5.89 -6.54
N ALA A 120 -3.01 5.62 -5.26
CA ALA A 120 -2.37 6.33 -4.15
C ALA A 120 -1.03 5.66 -3.81
N ILE A 121 -1.03 4.33 -3.71
CA ILE A 121 0.15 3.55 -3.34
C ILE A 121 0.34 2.42 -4.35
N TRP A 122 1.57 2.29 -4.84
CA TRP A 122 2.04 1.06 -5.48
C TRP A 122 3.30 0.54 -4.79
N ALA A 123 3.18 -0.61 -4.12
CA ALA A 123 4.32 -1.37 -3.61
C ALA A 123 4.73 -2.44 -4.63
N THR A 124 5.99 -2.41 -5.07
CA THR A 124 6.51 -3.33 -6.08
C THR A 124 7.94 -3.74 -5.83
N ASN A 125 8.42 -4.80 -6.48
CA ASN A 125 9.81 -5.29 -6.42
C ASN A 125 10.35 -5.39 -4.98
N GLY A 126 9.56 -5.96 -4.06
CA GLY A 126 9.94 -6.10 -2.65
C GLY A 126 9.79 -4.84 -1.77
N GLY A 127 9.33 -3.72 -2.31
CA GLY A 127 9.08 -2.49 -1.55
C GLY A 127 8.01 -2.68 -0.46
N ILE A 128 8.19 -2.02 0.68
CA ILE A 128 7.35 -2.21 1.87
C ILE A 128 6.63 -0.91 2.22
N VAL A 129 5.33 -1.00 2.48
CA VAL A 129 4.51 0.11 2.94
C VAL A 129 3.79 -0.25 4.22
N THR A 130 3.89 0.60 5.24
CA THR A 130 3.10 0.52 6.47
C THR A 130 2.19 1.73 6.57
N ILE A 131 0.88 1.50 6.66
CA ILE A 131 -0.14 2.54 6.81
C ILE A 131 -0.71 2.47 8.23
N ASN A 132 -0.47 3.51 9.02
CA ASN A 132 -0.95 3.61 10.40
C ASN A 132 -2.14 4.56 10.57
N GLY A 133 -2.60 5.20 9.50
CA GLY A 133 -3.71 6.14 9.52
C GLY A 133 -3.79 6.98 8.24
N GLY A 134 -4.73 7.93 8.23
CA GLY A 134 -5.03 8.78 7.08
C GLY A 134 -6.22 8.29 6.25
N THR A 135 -6.62 9.11 5.29
CA THR A 135 -7.68 8.82 4.33
C THR A 135 -7.08 8.68 2.93
N PHE A 136 -7.36 7.59 2.25
CA PHE A 136 -6.92 7.33 0.88
C PHE A 136 -8.14 7.34 -0.02
N THR A 137 -8.09 8.10 -1.12
CA THR A 137 -9.23 8.19 -2.05
C THR A 137 -8.78 8.38 -3.49
N ASN A 138 -9.53 7.76 -4.40
CA ASN A 138 -9.48 8.04 -5.83
C ASN A 138 -10.89 8.27 -6.40
N LEU A 139 -11.78 8.82 -5.58
CA LEU A 139 -13.20 8.94 -5.88
C LEU A 139 -13.51 9.74 -7.16
N ASP A 140 -12.79 10.81 -7.40
CA ASP A 140 -12.93 11.65 -8.60
C ASP A 140 -12.02 11.19 -9.76
N ALA A 141 -11.52 9.96 -9.71
CA ALA A 141 -10.78 9.40 -10.84
C ALA A 141 -11.72 9.25 -12.05
N LYS A 142 -11.16 9.42 -13.26
CA LYS A 142 -11.90 9.23 -14.50
C LYS A 142 -12.62 7.87 -14.48
N ALA A 143 -13.91 7.89 -14.82
CA ALA A 143 -14.72 6.68 -14.88
C ALA A 143 -14.12 5.71 -15.91
N PHE A 144 -14.23 4.43 -15.61
CA PHE A 144 -13.80 3.34 -16.48
C PHE A 144 -14.43 3.45 -17.88
N GLU A 145 -13.59 3.55 -18.91
CA GLU A 145 -13.99 3.36 -20.31
C GLU A 145 -13.50 1.98 -20.77
N ASP A 146 -14.42 1.02 -20.89
CA ASP A 146 -14.14 -0.30 -21.46
C ASP A 146 -13.97 -0.17 -22.99
N ASN A 147 -12.78 0.22 -23.45
CA ASN A 147 -12.48 0.20 -24.89
C ASN A 147 -12.04 -1.19 -25.39
N GLY A 148 -12.12 -2.22 -24.55
CA GLY A 148 -11.85 -3.61 -24.92
C GLY A 148 -10.36 -3.97 -25.08
N THR A 149 -9.41 -3.08 -24.78
CA THR A 149 -7.98 -3.35 -25.00
C THR A 149 -7.08 -3.25 -23.77
N THR A 150 -7.46 -2.48 -22.74
CA THR A 150 -6.70 -2.39 -21.48
C THR A 150 -7.62 -1.82 -20.40
N PRO A 151 -7.81 -2.48 -19.24
CA PRO A 151 -8.59 -1.89 -18.17
C PRO A 151 -7.87 -0.65 -17.62
N ASN A 152 -8.53 0.52 -17.60
CA ASN A 152 -8.12 1.62 -16.73
C ASN A 152 -8.13 1.09 -15.29
N ASN A 153 -7.01 1.23 -14.61
CA ASN A 153 -6.71 0.53 -13.38
C ASN A 153 -6.77 1.55 -12.23
N ASN A 154 -7.98 1.73 -11.73
CA ASN A 154 -8.25 2.60 -10.59
C ASN A 154 -7.96 1.87 -9.28
N GLU A 155 -6.89 1.06 -9.21
CA GLU A 155 -6.44 0.56 -7.92
C GLU A 155 -6.16 1.74 -7.01
N LEU A 156 -6.65 1.71 -5.77
CA LEU A 156 -6.29 2.76 -4.81
C LEU A 156 -4.98 2.38 -4.13
N ILE A 157 -4.90 1.15 -3.62
CA ILE A 157 -3.72 0.57 -2.97
C ILE A 157 -3.35 -0.72 -3.70
N TYR A 158 -2.14 -0.79 -4.27
CA TYR A 158 -1.74 -1.87 -5.16
C TYR A 158 -0.41 -2.53 -4.74
N ALA A 159 -0.38 -3.85 -4.71
CA ALA A 159 0.82 -4.64 -4.46
C ALA A 159 1.14 -5.58 -5.63
N SER A 160 2.40 -5.63 -6.04
CA SER A 160 2.88 -6.53 -7.10
C SER A 160 4.35 -6.93 -6.85
N ARG A 161 4.87 -7.95 -7.52
CA ARG A 161 6.29 -8.32 -7.61
C ARG A 161 6.99 -8.33 -6.24
N GLY A 162 6.40 -9.00 -5.25
CA GLY A 162 6.92 -9.11 -3.89
C GLY A 162 6.74 -7.87 -3.02
N GLY A 163 6.12 -6.79 -3.54
CA GLY A 163 5.76 -5.62 -2.75
C GLY A 163 4.81 -5.96 -1.60
N GLN A 164 5.00 -5.34 -0.45
CA GLN A 164 4.28 -5.67 0.79
C GLN A 164 3.59 -4.44 1.35
N ILE A 165 2.31 -4.56 1.68
CA ILE A 165 1.52 -3.47 2.27
C ILE A 165 0.90 -3.97 3.57
N ILE A 166 1.19 -3.27 4.66
CA ILE A 166 0.65 -3.54 5.98
C ILE A 166 -0.25 -2.38 6.36
N ILE A 167 -1.54 -2.65 6.54
CA ILE A 167 -2.53 -1.65 6.93
C ILE A 167 -2.89 -1.87 8.39
N ASN A 168 -2.41 -1.01 9.27
CA ASN A 168 -2.75 -1.04 10.68
C ASN A 168 -4.03 -0.24 10.97
N ASP A 169 -4.25 0.87 10.27
CA ASP A 169 -5.47 1.68 10.35
C ASP A 169 -5.56 2.61 9.13
N GLY A 170 -6.69 3.31 8.97
CA GLY A 170 -6.94 4.29 7.91
C GLY A 170 -8.38 4.26 7.41
N THR A 171 -8.72 5.18 6.51
CA THR A 171 -10.00 5.17 5.78
C THR A 171 -9.73 5.08 4.28
N PHE A 172 -10.36 4.13 3.61
CA PHE A 172 -10.11 3.83 2.19
C PHE A 172 -11.40 3.98 1.41
N ILE A 173 -11.38 4.85 0.41
CA ILE A 173 -12.53 5.19 -0.43
C ILE A 173 -12.11 5.01 -1.88
N GLY A 174 -12.26 3.78 -2.40
CA GLY A 174 -12.07 3.50 -3.81
C GLY A 174 -13.18 4.12 -4.66
N ASN A 175 -12.89 4.32 -5.95
CA ASN A 175 -13.84 4.87 -6.92
C ASN A 175 -15.09 3.98 -7.06
N TYR A 176 -16.15 4.34 -6.35
CA TYR A 176 -17.42 3.59 -6.35
C TYR A 176 -18.33 3.94 -7.53
N ASN A 177 -18.04 4.99 -8.31
CA ASN A 177 -18.86 5.41 -9.45
C ASN A 177 -18.71 4.48 -10.67
N ASN A 178 -17.83 3.47 -10.59
CA ASN A 178 -17.67 2.44 -11.59
C ASN A 178 -18.87 1.47 -11.57
N THR A 179 -19.74 1.51 -12.57
CA THR A 179 -20.94 0.65 -12.60
C THR A 179 -20.65 -0.83 -12.84
N LYS A 180 -19.46 -1.18 -13.37
CA LYS A 180 -19.04 -2.56 -13.64
C LYS A 180 -18.32 -3.19 -12.45
N TYR A 181 -17.44 -2.41 -11.82
CA TYR A 181 -16.52 -2.90 -10.79
C TYR A 181 -16.77 -2.30 -9.40
N GLY A 182 -17.44 -1.15 -9.29
CA GLY A 182 -17.62 -0.42 -8.05
C GLY A 182 -16.28 -0.19 -7.33
N THR A 183 -16.29 -0.42 -6.02
CA THR A 183 -15.14 -0.30 -5.11
C THR A 183 -14.16 -1.46 -5.18
N ARG A 184 -14.31 -2.40 -6.13
CA ARG A 184 -13.54 -3.66 -6.21
C ARG A 184 -12.03 -3.48 -6.10
N TYR A 185 -11.49 -2.41 -6.66
CA TYR A 185 -10.05 -2.14 -6.70
C TYR A 185 -9.57 -1.20 -5.57
N THR A 186 -10.31 -1.11 -4.47
CA THR A 186 -9.85 -0.35 -3.28
C THR A 186 -8.53 -0.91 -2.76
N LEU A 187 -8.42 -2.23 -2.62
CA LEU A 187 -7.15 -2.93 -2.46
C LEU A 187 -7.04 -3.95 -3.60
N ASN A 188 -5.86 -4.06 -4.21
CA ASN A 188 -5.64 -5.02 -5.29
C ASN A 188 -4.23 -5.61 -5.20
N GLN A 189 -4.10 -6.88 -5.55
CA GLN A 189 -2.81 -7.52 -5.72
C GLN A 189 -2.69 -8.03 -7.15
N LYS A 190 -1.49 -8.02 -7.71
CA LYS A 190 -1.32 -8.50 -9.09
C LYS A 190 -1.43 -10.03 -9.17
N ASP A 191 -2.52 -10.50 -9.77
CA ASP A 191 -2.77 -11.93 -10.03
C ASP A 191 -1.67 -12.58 -10.89
N GLU A 192 -1.16 -11.87 -11.90
CA GLU A 192 -0.23 -12.45 -12.88
C GLU A 192 1.12 -12.82 -12.31
N ASP A 193 1.53 -12.21 -11.20
CA ASP A 193 2.81 -12.53 -10.56
C ASP A 193 2.83 -13.97 -10.02
N LEU A 194 1.66 -14.58 -9.79
CA LEU A 194 1.55 -16.00 -9.44
C LEU A 194 1.78 -16.97 -10.62
N LYS A 195 1.83 -16.46 -11.86
CA LYS A 195 1.93 -17.30 -13.07
C LYS A 195 3.38 -17.63 -13.45
N THR A 196 4.36 -16.98 -12.84
CA THR A 196 5.79 -17.22 -13.09
C THR A 196 6.51 -17.53 -11.78
N GLU A 197 7.30 -18.60 -11.72
CA GLU A 197 8.09 -18.95 -10.52
C GLU A 197 9.23 -17.95 -10.24
N GLU A 198 9.44 -16.97 -11.12
CA GLU A 198 10.50 -15.97 -11.04
C GLU A 198 10.11 -14.70 -10.28
N ILE A 199 8.81 -14.49 -10.04
CA ILE A 199 8.29 -13.26 -9.43
C ILE A 199 7.46 -13.63 -8.21
N GLU A 200 7.80 -13.05 -7.06
CA GLU A 200 7.00 -13.23 -5.85
C GLU A 200 5.67 -12.45 -5.96
N LYS A 201 4.57 -13.01 -5.45
CA LYS A 201 3.31 -12.28 -5.37
C LYS A 201 3.44 -11.11 -4.40
N GLY A 202 2.89 -9.95 -4.75
CA GLY A 202 2.67 -8.87 -3.78
C GLY A 202 1.73 -9.30 -2.64
N THR A 203 1.90 -8.72 -1.45
CA THR A 203 1.11 -9.03 -0.26
C THR A 203 0.43 -7.78 0.31
N ILE A 204 -0.79 -7.95 0.82
CA ILE A 204 -1.56 -6.94 1.54
C ILE A 204 -2.05 -7.62 2.81
N LEU A 205 -1.74 -7.03 3.96
CA LEU A 205 -2.09 -7.54 5.27
C LEU A 205 -2.85 -6.45 6.05
N VAL A 206 -4.13 -6.68 6.30
CA VAL A 206 -5.04 -5.72 6.93
C VAL A 206 -5.27 -6.08 8.40
N LYS A 207 -4.99 -5.13 9.28
CA LYS A 207 -5.11 -5.21 10.74
C LYS A 207 -6.04 -4.12 11.32
N GLY A 208 -6.68 -3.32 10.47
CA GLY A 208 -7.57 -2.26 10.91
C GLY A 208 -8.03 -1.39 9.77
N GLY A 209 -8.82 -0.37 10.10
CA GLY A 209 -9.29 0.63 9.16
C GLY A 209 -10.75 0.49 8.73
N LYS A 210 -11.19 1.46 7.93
CA LYS A 210 -12.55 1.61 7.42
C LYS A 210 -12.54 1.63 5.89
N TYR A 211 -13.39 0.83 5.27
CA TYR A 211 -13.40 0.62 3.83
C TYR A 211 -14.79 0.90 3.27
N TYR A 212 -14.94 1.96 2.48
CA TYR A 212 -16.24 2.31 1.91
C TYR A 212 -16.65 1.30 0.84
N GLY A 213 -17.78 0.61 1.05
CA GLY A 213 -18.36 -0.34 0.10
C GLY A 213 -17.46 -1.51 -0.30
N TYR A 214 -16.34 -1.74 0.37
CA TYR A 214 -15.34 -2.75 0.01
C TYR A 214 -15.05 -3.64 1.22
N ASN A 215 -15.23 -4.96 1.07
CA ASN A 215 -14.94 -5.91 2.14
C ASN A 215 -13.52 -6.50 1.98
N PRO A 216 -12.53 -6.11 2.80
CA PRO A 216 -11.17 -6.67 2.73
C PRO A 216 -11.09 -8.16 3.11
N ALA A 217 -12.09 -8.72 3.78
CA ALA A 217 -12.16 -10.16 4.08
C ALA A 217 -12.61 -11.01 2.88
N GLU A 218 -13.21 -10.35 1.90
CA GLU A 218 -13.95 -10.94 0.78
C GLU A 218 -13.65 -10.12 -0.49
N SER A 219 -12.35 -9.87 -0.74
CA SER A 219 -11.92 -9.03 -1.86
C SER A 219 -12.26 -9.66 -3.20
N LEU A 220 -13.09 -8.97 -3.98
CA LEU A 220 -13.43 -9.32 -5.36
C LEU A 220 -12.40 -8.84 -6.39
N SER A 221 -11.29 -8.22 -5.94
CA SER A 221 -10.18 -7.84 -6.82
C SER A 221 -9.46 -9.06 -7.39
N GLU A 222 -9.41 -10.14 -6.61
CA GLU A 222 -8.73 -11.39 -6.94
C GLU A 222 -9.73 -12.48 -7.34
N ASN A 223 -9.26 -13.47 -8.10
CA ASN A 223 -10.00 -14.69 -8.39
C ASN A 223 -9.12 -15.94 -8.20
N PRO A 224 -9.42 -16.84 -7.23
CA PRO A 224 -10.56 -16.80 -6.30
C PRO A 224 -10.52 -15.60 -5.35
N GLN A 225 -11.69 -15.24 -4.81
CA GLN A 225 -11.86 -14.15 -3.85
C GLN A 225 -10.85 -14.25 -2.71
N ALA A 226 -10.16 -13.15 -2.42
CA ALA A 226 -9.10 -13.12 -1.42
C ALA A 226 -9.58 -12.59 -0.07
N ASN A 227 -8.94 -13.09 0.99
CA ASN A 227 -9.03 -12.52 2.32
C ASN A 227 -7.70 -11.81 2.64
N PHE A 228 -7.73 -10.49 2.78
CA PHE A 228 -6.56 -9.68 3.13
C PHE A 228 -6.40 -9.45 4.63
N LEU A 229 -7.32 -9.94 5.46
CA LEU A 229 -7.22 -9.77 6.90
C LEU A 229 -6.07 -10.59 7.47
N ALA A 230 -5.37 -9.99 8.43
CA ALA A 230 -4.46 -10.73 9.29
C ALA A 230 -5.23 -11.70 10.20
N ASP A 231 -4.55 -12.77 10.61
CA ASP A 231 -5.09 -13.71 11.59
C ASP A 231 -5.53 -12.98 12.87
N GLY A 232 -6.70 -13.33 13.37
CA GLY A 232 -7.27 -12.69 14.55
C GLY A 232 -7.96 -11.36 14.28
N TYR A 233 -8.24 -11.00 13.02
CA TYR A 233 -9.02 -9.82 12.65
C TYR A 233 -10.30 -10.19 11.91
N ILE A 234 -11.32 -9.33 12.01
CA ILE A 234 -12.61 -9.48 11.34
C ILE A 234 -13.01 -8.18 10.64
N SER A 235 -13.79 -8.31 9.58
CA SER A 235 -14.40 -7.21 8.83
C SER A 235 -15.91 -7.23 9.07
N THR A 236 -16.45 -6.13 9.60
CA THR A 236 -17.89 -6.00 9.91
C THR A 236 -18.48 -4.82 9.14
N LEU A 237 -19.64 -5.01 8.51
CA LEU A 237 -20.35 -3.93 7.84
C LEU A 237 -21.06 -3.03 8.86
N GLU A 238 -20.73 -1.74 8.86
CA GLU A 238 -21.34 -0.68 9.66
C GLU A 238 -21.71 0.52 8.75
N GLY A 239 -23.00 0.68 8.48
CA GLY A 239 -23.47 1.64 7.48
C GLY A 239 -22.94 1.27 6.09
N ASP A 240 -22.29 2.22 5.41
CA ASP A 240 -21.69 2.01 4.09
C ASP A 240 -20.21 1.54 4.16
N TYR A 241 -19.69 1.29 5.36
CA TYR A 241 -18.29 0.94 5.57
C TYR A 241 -18.12 -0.47 6.12
N TYR A 242 -17.14 -1.20 5.61
CA TYR A 242 -16.58 -2.35 6.32
C TYR A 242 -15.50 -1.87 7.29
N ILE A 243 -15.62 -2.26 8.55
CA ILE A 243 -14.70 -1.88 9.63
C ILE A 243 -13.89 -3.11 10.02
N VAL A 244 -12.57 -3.02 9.94
CA VAL A 244 -11.69 -4.08 10.39
C VAL A 244 -11.26 -3.84 11.83
N THR A 245 -11.45 -4.86 12.67
CA THR A 245 -11.06 -4.84 14.08
C THR A 245 -10.47 -6.17 14.50
N LYS A 246 -9.69 -6.17 15.58
CA LYS A 246 -9.15 -7.39 16.18
C LYS A 246 -10.27 -8.17 16.87
N LEU A 247 -10.31 -9.49 16.66
CA LEU A 247 -11.15 -10.40 17.43
C LEU A 247 -10.86 -10.24 18.93
N ALA A 248 -11.94 -10.10 19.70
CA ALA A 248 -11.90 -10.03 21.15
C ALA A 248 -11.49 -11.36 21.78
#